data_AF-A0A2V9WJS3-F1
#
_entry.id   AF-A0A2V9WJS3-F1
#
_cell.length_a   1.000
_cell.length_b   1.000
_cell.length_c   1.000
_cell.angle_alpha   90.00
_cell.angle_beta   90.00
_cell.angle_gamma   90.00
#
_symmetry.space_group_name_H-M   'P 1'
#
loop_
_entity.id
_entity.type
_entity.pdbx_description
1 polymer ?
#
loop_
_entity_poly.entity_id
_entity_poly.type
_entity_poly.pdbx_seq_one_letter_code
_entity_poly.pdbx_strand_id
1 'polypeptide(L)'
;MPFGILGFIAAGALGHWALALGLFALACINRVVQSVIVGWSVARDPRAVSFCWLYPLRDLFGFIAWTVSYTSRNFFWRGEAYRFGKGGRIAPLQR
;
A
#
# COMPACT_ATOMS: atom_id res chain seq x y z
N MET A 1 -0.34 5.01 3.23
CA MET A 1 0.08 4.98 4.66
C MET A 1 1.57 5.14 4.98
N PRO A 2 2.55 4.54 4.28
CA PRO A 2 3.96 4.60 4.72
C PRO A 2 4.49 6.03 4.90
N PHE A 3 4.14 6.97 4.00
CA PHE A 3 4.53 8.38 4.13
C PHE A 3 3.83 9.13 5.27
N GLY A 4 2.62 8.72 5.66
CA GLY A 4 1.94 9.28 6.83
C GLY A 4 2.65 8.89 8.13
N ILE A 5 3.12 7.63 8.22
CA ILE A 5 3.96 7.14 9.31
C ILE A 5 5.31 7.87 9.31
N LEU A 6 5.94 8.02 8.15
CA LEU A 6 7.20 8.76 8.02
C LEU A 6 7.06 10.21 8.50
N GLY A 7 5.97 10.90 8.10
CA GLY A 7 5.66 12.26 8.58
C GLY A 7 5.44 12.32 10.09
N PHE A 8 4.73 11.34 10.65
CA PHE A 8 4.55 11.21 12.10
C PHE A 8 5.90 11.08 12.83
N ILE A 9 6.75 10.15 12.38
CA ILE A 9 8.06 9.92 12.97
C ILE A 9 8.94 11.16 12.84
N ALA A 10 8.99 11.79 11.66
CA ALA A 10 9.82 12.97 11.42
C ALA A 10 9.39 14.16 12.29
N ALA A 11 8.10 14.49 12.34
CA ALA A 11 7.60 15.59 13.17
C ALA A 11 7.74 15.29 14.67
N GLY A 12 7.51 14.04 15.09
CA GLY A 12 7.72 13.61 16.47
C GLY A 12 9.18 13.68 16.90
N ALA A 13 10.11 13.28 16.02
CA ALA A 13 11.56 13.37 16.27
C ALA A 13 12.04 14.84 16.41
N LEU A 14 11.33 15.78 15.79
CA LEU A 14 11.56 17.22 15.95
C LEU A 14 10.82 17.83 17.15
N GLY A 15 10.12 17.03 17.97
CA GLY A 15 9.35 17.46 19.13
C GLY A 15 7.97 18.04 18.82
N HIS A 16 7.55 18.07 17.56
CA HIS A 16 6.29 18.65 17.10
C HIS A 16 5.15 17.62 17.07
N TRP A 17 4.72 17.14 18.24
CA TRP A 17 3.73 16.06 18.36
C TRP A 17 2.36 16.38 17.77
N ALA A 18 1.88 17.63 17.89
CA ALA A 18 0.63 18.05 17.28
C ALA A 18 0.69 17.94 15.74
N LEU A 19 1.81 18.35 15.15
CA LEU A 19 2.05 18.20 13.71
C LEU A 19 2.16 16.73 13.31
N ALA A 20 2.84 15.90 14.10
CA ALA A 20 2.96 14.47 13.87
C ALA A 20 1.58 13.80 13.79
N LEU A 21 0.73 14.01 14.80
CA LEU A 21 -0.63 13.50 14.85
C LEU A 21 -1.49 14.06 13.72
N GLY A 22 -1.36 15.36 13.42
CA GLY A 22 -2.08 16.02 12.33
C GLY A 22 -1.76 15.41 10.96
N LEU A 23 -0.46 15.25 10.64
CA LEU A 23 -0.02 14.63 9.39
C LEU A 23 -0.49 13.18 9.27
N PHE A 24 -0.42 12.41 10.36
CA PHE A 24 -0.89 11.03 10.37
C PHE A 24 -2.40 10.94 10.17
N ALA A 25 -3.18 11.75 10.89
CA ALA A 25 -4.64 11.80 10.76
C ALA A 25 -5.06 12.22 9.34
N LEU A 26 -4.43 13.26 8.78
CA LEU A 26 -4.68 13.69 7.41
C LEU A 26 -4.35 12.59 6.39
N ALA A 27 -3.27 11.84 6.60
CA ALA A 27 -2.95 10.70 5.74
C ALA A 27 -4.02 9.61 5.80
N CYS A 28 -4.50 9.24 7.00
CA CYS A 28 -5.58 8.28 7.19
C CYS A 28 -6.88 8.73 6.51
N ILE A 29 -7.33 9.97 6.80
CA ILE A 29 -8.55 10.54 6.23
C ILE A 29 -8.46 10.57 4.70
N ASN A 30 -7.33 11.00 4.14
CA ASN A 30 -7.11 11.03 2.70
C ASN A 30 -7.27 9.64 2.07
N ARG A 31 -6.77 8.57 2.72
CA ARG A 31 -6.95 7.20 2.21
C ARG A 31 -8.40 6.73 2.28
N VAL A 32 -9.11 7.04 3.36
CA VAL A 32 -10.54 6.72 3.51
C VAL A 32 -11.36 7.43 2.44
N VAL A 33 -11.14 8.73 2.24
CA VAL A 33 -11.82 9.54 1.21
C VAL A 33 -11.55 8.97 -0.19
N GLN A 34 -10.31 8.63 -0.51
CA GLN A 34 -9.98 7.99 -1.79
C GLN A 34 -10.68 6.64 -1.97
N SER A 35 -10.73 5.81 -0.91
CA SER A 35 -11.46 4.52 -0.94
C SER A 35 -12.94 4.73 -1.24
N VAL A 36 -13.58 5.71 -0.60
CA VAL A 36 -15.00 6.02 -0.83
C VAL A 36 -15.22 6.54 -2.24
N ILE A 37 -14.46 7.54 -2.69
CA ILE A 37 -14.65 8.16 -4.00
C ILE A 37 -14.43 7.13 -5.12
N VAL A 38 -13.32 6.40 -5.09
CA VAL A 38 -12.99 5.41 -6.13
C VAL A 38 -13.91 4.20 -6.04
N GLY A 39 -14.16 3.72 -4.82
CA GLY A 39 -15.03 2.57 -4.56
C GLY A 39 -16.45 2.80 -5.06
N TRP A 40 -17.01 3.98 -4.78
CA TRP A 40 -18.37 4.33 -5.19
C TRP A 40 -18.46 4.70 -6.68
N SER A 41 -17.60 5.61 -7.17
CA SER A 41 -17.79 6.22 -8.50
C SER A 41 -17.17 5.43 -9.65
N VAL A 42 -16.01 4.78 -9.42
CA VAL A 42 -15.25 4.10 -10.48
C VAL A 42 -15.46 2.59 -10.39
N ALA A 43 -15.11 1.99 -9.25
CA ALA A 43 -15.17 0.54 -9.07
C ALA A 43 -16.60 0.02 -8.88
N ARG A 44 -17.53 0.90 -8.46
CA ARG A 44 -18.91 0.56 -8.07
C ARG A 44 -18.95 -0.62 -7.08
N ASP A 45 -18.00 -0.65 -6.15
CA ASP A 45 -17.88 -1.66 -5.10
C ASP A 45 -18.43 -1.12 -3.77
N PRO A 46 -19.65 -1.53 -3.35
CA PRO A 46 -20.23 -1.09 -2.10
C PRO A 46 -19.43 -1.56 -0.88
N ARG A 47 -18.66 -2.67 -0.98
CA ARG A 47 -17.83 -3.15 0.13
C ARG A 47 -16.64 -2.21 0.37
N ALA A 48 -16.05 -1.67 -0.69
CA ALA A 48 -14.97 -0.68 -0.58
C ALA A 48 -15.43 0.61 0.15
N VAL A 49 -16.72 0.97 0.04
CA VAL A 49 -17.32 2.07 0.78
C VAL A 49 -17.57 1.66 2.24
N SER A 50 -18.25 0.53 2.48
CA SER A 50 -18.59 0.07 3.84
C SER A 50 -17.36 -0.21 4.71
N PHE A 51 -16.27 -0.67 4.10
CA PHE A 51 -15.02 -1.01 4.78
C PHE A 51 -13.90 0.01 4.51
N CYS A 52 -14.24 1.23 4.09
CA CYS A 52 -13.25 2.26 3.75
C CYS A 52 -12.30 2.60 4.92
N TRP A 53 -12.72 2.43 6.18
CA TRP A 53 -11.87 2.63 7.35
C TRP A 53 -10.73 1.60 7.48
N LEU A 54 -10.83 0.44 6.82
CA LEU A 54 -9.77 -0.57 6.74
C LEU A 54 -8.69 -0.22 5.68
N TYR A 55 -8.92 0.79 4.84
CA TYR A 55 -8.01 1.13 3.75
C TYR A 55 -6.59 1.51 4.21
N PRO A 56 -6.41 2.27 5.31
CA PRO A 56 -5.09 2.50 5.90
C PRO A 56 -4.34 1.20 6.24
N LEU A 57 -5.04 0.22 6.82
CA LEU A 57 -4.44 -1.08 7.14
C LEU A 57 -4.09 -1.87 5.87
N ARG A 58 -4.99 -1.88 4.88
CA ARG A 58 -4.74 -2.49 3.57
C ARG A 58 -3.51 -1.89 2.88
N ASP A 59 -3.31 -0.58 2.99
CA ASP A 59 -2.13 0.09 2.43
C ASP A 59 -0.83 -0.39 3.08
N LEU A 60 -0.84 -0.70 4.37
CA LEU A 60 0.32 -1.26 5.07
C LEU A 60 0.61 -2.69 4.60
N PHE A 61 -0.40 -3.52 4.42
CA PHE A 61 -0.22 -4.84 3.82
C PHE A 61 0.34 -4.76 2.40
N GLY A 62 -0.16 -3.84 1.58
CA GLY A 62 0.36 -3.59 0.24
C GLY A 62 1.83 -3.15 0.27
N PHE A 63 2.20 -2.27 1.21
CA PHE A 63 3.58 -1.84 1.38
C PHE A 63 4.50 -2.98 1.82
N ILE A 64 4.08 -3.80 2.79
CA ILE A 64 4.85 -4.98 3.23
C ILE A 64 5.02 -5.96 2.08
N ALA A 65 3.95 -6.27 1.34
CA ALA A 65 4.00 -7.15 0.18
C ALA A 65 4.96 -6.60 -0.89
N TRP A 66 4.91 -5.29 -1.15
CA TRP A 66 5.84 -4.61 -2.05
C TRP A 66 7.29 -4.74 -1.57
N THR A 67 7.59 -4.48 -0.30
CA THR A 67 8.96 -4.63 0.25
C THR A 67 9.44 -6.07 0.17
N VAL A 68 8.61 -7.03 0.57
CA VAL A 68 8.93 -8.47 0.52
C VAL A 68 9.12 -8.95 -0.92
N SER A 69 8.45 -8.35 -1.91
CA SER A 69 8.65 -8.71 -3.32
C SER A 69 10.09 -8.57 -3.80
N TYR A 70 10.90 -7.71 -3.17
CA TYR A 70 12.32 -7.53 -3.51
C TYR A 70 13.22 -8.65 -2.96
N THR A 71 12.74 -9.48 -2.03
CA THR A 71 13.54 -10.57 -1.44
C THR A 71 13.52 -11.83 -2.29
N SER A 72 12.65 -11.91 -3.30
CA SER A 72 12.53 -13.05 -4.22
C SER A 72 12.77 -12.63 -5.66
N ARG A 73 13.33 -13.54 -6.46
CA ARG A 73 13.36 -13.41 -7.92
C ARG A 73 12.29 -14.25 -8.61
N ASN A 74 11.60 -15.12 -7.86
CA ASN A 74 10.55 -15.98 -8.38
C ASN A 74 9.19 -15.41 -7.98
N PHE A 75 8.22 -15.46 -8.88
CA PHE A 75 6.86 -14.98 -8.63
C PHE A 75 5.85 -15.83 -9.41
N PHE A 76 4.61 -15.86 -8.93
CA PHE A 76 3.52 -16.58 -9.56
C PHE A 76 2.59 -15.60 -10.26
N TRP A 77 2.21 -15.92 -11.49
CA TRP A 77 1.33 -15.07 -12.29
C TRP A 77 0.44 -15.91 -13.20
N ARG A 78 -0.88 -15.74 -13.06
CA ARG A 78 -1.90 -16.39 -13.91
C ARG A 78 -1.73 -17.90 -14.08
N GLY A 79 -1.43 -18.62 -13.00
CA GLY A 79 -1.30 -20.08 -13.04
C GLY A 79 0.13 -20.58 -13.21
N GLU A 80 1.08 -19.70 -13.55
CA GLU A 80 2.44 -20.08 -13.93
C GLU A 80 3.48 -19.44 -13.00
N ALA A 81 4.57 -20.18 -12.76
CA ALA A 81 5.72 -19.69 -12.01
C ALA A 81 6.74 -19.04 -12.96
N TYR A 82 7.21 -17.85 -12.61
CA TYR A 82 8.18 -17.07 -13.36
C TYR A 82 9.38 -16.69 -12.51
N ARG A 83 10.47 -16.29 -13.17
CA ARG A 83 11.68 -15.78 -12.55
C ARG A 83 12.19 -14.52 -13.26
N PHE A 84 12.66 -13.56 -12.49
CA PHE A 84 13.45 -12.42 -12.97
C PHE A 84 14.90 -12.84 -13.25
N GLY A 85 15.29 -12.78 -14.52
CA GLY A 85 16.65 -12.92 -15.03
C GLY A 85 17.40 -11.58 -15.10
N LYS A 86 18.54 -11.59 -15.80
CA LYS A 86 19.38 -10.39 -15.98
C LYS A 86 18.59 -9.27 -16.66
N GLY A 87 18.78 -8.03 -16.20
CA GLY A 87 18.09 -6.85 -16.72
C GLY A 87 16.58 -6.86 -16.53
N GLY A 88 16.04 -7.65 -15.60
CA GLY A 88 14.61 -7.75 -15.35
C GLY A 88 13.84 -8.61 -16.36
N ARG A 89 14.54 -9.37 -17.23
CA ARG A 89 13.87 -10.30 -18.15
C ARG A 89 13.07 -11.34 -17.38
N ILE A 90 11.79 -11.49 -17.71
CA ILE A 90 10.91 -12.49 -17.11
C ILE A 90 11.00 -13.77 -17.94
N ALA A 91 11.25 -14.91 -17.30
CA ALA A 91 11.24 -16.22 -17.93
C ALA A 91 10.41 -17.21 -17.09
N PRO A 92 9.69 -18.15 -17.71
CA PRO A 92 8.97 -19.19 -16.98
C PRO A 92 9.96 -20.08 -16.22
N LEU A 93 9.55 -20.53 -15.04
CA LEU A 93 10.36 -21.40 -14.15
C LEU A 93 10.26 -22.87 -14.57
N GLN A 94 9.10 -23.29 -15.06
CA GLN A 94 8.82 -24.62 -15.60
C GLN A 94 8.40 -24.47 -17.07
N ARG A 95 8.82 -25.40 -17.93
CA ARG A 95 8.48 -25.44 -19.36
C ARG A 95 7.40 -26.49 -19.60
#